data_AF-A0A388TD42-F1
#
_entry.id   AF-A0A388TD42-F1
#
_cell.length_a   1.000
_cell.length_b   1.000
_cell.length_c   1.000
_cell.angle_alpha   90.00
_cell.angle_beta   90.00
_cell.angle_gamma   90.00
#
_symmetry.space_group_name_H-M   'P 1'
#
loop_
_entity.id
_entity.type
_entity.pdbx_description
1 polymer ?
#
loop_
_entity_poly.entity_id
_entity_poly.type
_entity_poly.pdbx_seq_one_letter_code
_entity_poly.pdbx_strand_id
1 'polypeptide(L)'
;MTKNNGNGETKKTKETKPEVCPICGKVHPQREDLNIKATRDEVESLILINNRVNVAEQAAKPTALQQGVTQEQVQVFVNAALNAKAEAMNLQRQWWNEIFAKYPQMPRDKNVFVDFETCDFYVQIER
;
A
#
# COMPACT_ATOMS: atom_id res chain seq x y z
N MET A 1 -37.51 -39.26 0.48
CA MET A 1 -36.70 -39.86 1.56
C MET A 1 -35.52 -40.56 0.87
N THR A 2 -34.23 -40.28 1.06
CA THR A 2 -33.50 -39.36 1.95
C THR A 2 -32.06 -39.24 1.40
N LYS A 3 -31.66 -38.00 1.09
CA LYS A 3 -30.33 -37.34 1.20
C LYS A 3 -29.03 -38.14 0.92
N ASN A 4 -28.33 -37.72 -0.13
CA ASN A 4 -26.87 -37.85 -0.28
C ASN A 4 -26.19 -36.79 0.58
N ASN A 5 -25.45 -37.19 1.62
CA ASN A 5 -24.61 -36.30 2.43
C ASN A 5 -23.26 -36.12 1.72
N GLY A 6 -23.10 -34.98 1.05
CA GLY A 6 -21.79 -34.47 0.63
C GLY A 6 -21.01 -34.03 1.86
N ASN A 7 -19.82 -34.61 2.02
CA ASN A 7 -18.86 -34.31 3.06
C ASN A 7 -18.33 -32.88 2.87
N GLY A 8 -18.94 -31.91 3.54
CA GLY A 8 -18.43 -30.55 3.63
C GLY A 8 -17.30 -30.51 4.64
N GLU A 9 -16.06 -30.72 4.17
CA GLU A 9 -14.88 -30.41 4.96
C GLU A 9 -14.85 -28.89 5.18
N THR A 10 -15.33 -28.49 6.36
CA THR A 10 -15.05 -27.17 6.91
C THR A 10 -13.53 -27.09 7.14
N LYS A 11 -12.83 -26.41 6.22
CA LYS A 11 -11.46 -25.94 6.44
C LYS A 11 -11.47 -25.13 7.74
N LYS A 12 -11.06 -25.77 8.85
CA LYS A 12 -10.67 -25.08 10.07
C LYS A 12 -9.53 -24.14 9.69
N THR A 13 -9.81 -22.85 9.63
CA THR A 13 -8.78 -21.81 9.68
C THR A 13 -8.01 -22.05 10.97
N LYS A 14 -6.82 -22.64 10.86
CA LYS A 14 -5.88 -22.74 11.97
C LYS A 14 -5.56 -21.29 12.36
N GLU A 15 -5.99 -20.88 13.55
CA GLU A 15 -5.50 -19.67 14.17
C GLU A 15 -3.97 -19.80 14.31
N THR A 16 -3.23 -19.22 13.37
CA THR A 16 -1.77 -19.17 13.44
C THR A 16 -1.41 -18.29 14.62
N LYS A 17 -0.47 -18.69 15.49
CA LYS A 17 0.05 -17.75 16.49
C LYS A 17 0.78 -16.61 15.77
N PRO A 18 0.80 -15.38 16.31
CA PRO A 18 1.58 -14.31 15.71
C PRO A 18 3.06 -14.73 15.75
N GLU A 19 3.66 -14.92 14.58
CA GLU A 19 5.08 -15.26 14.49
C GLU A 19 5.91 -14.00 14.79
N VAL A 20 6.84 -14.13 15.72
CA VAL A 20 7.82 -13.08 16.01
C VAL A 20 8.91 -13.18 14.95
N CYS A 21 9.18 -12.10 14.24
CA CYS A 21 10.24 -12.07 13.24
C CYS A 21 11.59 -12.36 13.91
N PRO A 22 12.34 -13.38 13.45
CA PRO A 22 13.61 -13.75 14.08
C PRO A 22 14.71 -12.71 13.88
N ILE A 23 14.54 -11.78 12.92
CA ILE A 23 15.52 -10.75 12.60
C ILE A 23 15.35 -9.52 13.49
N CYS A 24 14.11 -9.03 13.64
CA CYS A 24 13.85 -7.77 14.34
C CYS A 24 13.17 -7.95 15.71
N GLY A 25 12.76 -9.17 16.07
CA GLY A 25 12.10 -9.48 17.34
C GLY A 25 10.68 -8.93 17.46
N LYS A 26 10.08 -8.41 16.38
CA LYS A 26 8.74 -7.81 16.39
C LYS A 26 7.71 -8.76 15.79
N VAL A 27 6.48 -8.65 16.26
CA VAL A 27 5.32 -9.27 15.61
C VAL A 27 4.87 -8.36 14.47
N HIS A 28 4.79 -8.91 13.27
CA HIS A 28 4.29 -8.17 12.11
C HIS A 28 2.80 -8.45 11.92
N PRO A 29 2.01 -7.46 11.45
CA PRO A 29 0.63 -7.69 11.07
C PRO A 29 0.56 -8.79 10.01
N GLN A 30 -0.27 -9.79 10.26
CA GLN A 30 -0.54 -10.82 9.27
C GLN A 30 -1.50 -10.27 8.21
N ARG A 31 -1.35 -10.75 6.99
CA ARG A 31 -2.16 -10.36 5.85
C ARG A 31 -2.90 -11.57 5.31
N GLU A 32 -4.15 -11.36 4.93
CA GLU A 32 -4.98 -12.32 4.22
C GLU A 32 -5.01 -11.96 2.74
N ASP A 33 -4.75 -12.94 1.89
CA ASP A 33 -4.80 -12.82 0.43
C ASP A 33 -6.26 -12.72 -0.03
N LEU A 34 -6.58 -11.72 -0.84
CA LEU A 34 -7.92 -11.54 -1.40
C LEU A 34 -8.17 -12.41 -2.64
N ASN A 35 -7.14 -13.10 -3.16
CA ASN A 35 -7.14 -13.83 -4.41
C ASN A 35 -7.57 -12.95 -5.60
N ILE A 36 -7.14 -11.69 -5.58
CA ILE A 36 -7.37 -10.70 -6.63
C ILE A 36 -6.01 -10.17 -7.04
N LYS A 37 -5.77 -10.13 -8.36
CA LYS A 37 -4.54 -9.58 -8.93
C LYS A 37 -4.83 -8.29 -9.69
N ALA A 38 -4.04 -7.27 -9.42
CA ALA A 38 -3.89 -6.14 -10.32
C ALA A 38 -3.12 -6.58 -11.58
N THR A 39 -3.27 -5.83 -12.66
CA THR A 39 -2.38 -5.94 -13.81
C THR A 39 -1.00 -5.39 -13.48
N ARG A 40 0.02 -5.80 -14.25
CA ARG A 40 1.38 -5.29 -14.08
C ARG A 40 1.43 -3.77 -14.26
N ASP A 41 0.80 -3.26 -15.31
CA ASP A 41 0.76 -1.82 -15.63
C ASP A 41 0.13 -0.98 -14.50
N GLU A 42 -0.92 -1.49 -13.86
CA GLU A 42 -1.54 -0.85 -12.69
C GLU A 42 -0.54 -0.75 -11.54
N VAL A 43 0.18 -1.82 -11.25
CA VAL A 43 1.18 -1.83 -10.17
C VAL A 43 2.37 -0.93 -10.51
N GLU A 44 2.84 -0.94 -11.76
CA GLU A 44 3.93 -0.07 -12.22
C GLU A 44 3.56 1.41 -12.12
N SER A 45 2.33 1.78 -12.49
CA SER A 45 1.86 3.16 -12.32
C SER A 45 1.84 3.58 -10.85
N LEU A 46 1.41 2.71 -9.93
CA LEU A 46 1.46 2.98 -8.49
C LEU A 46 2.91 3.12 -7.98
N ILE A 47 3.84 2.27 -8.44
CA ILE A 47 5.26 2.37 -8.09
C ILE A 47 5.82 3.73 -8.50
N LEU A 48 5.51 4.20 -9.72
CA LEU A 48 5.95 5.51 -10.20
C LEU A 48 5.37 6.65 -9.36
N ILE A 49 4.10 6.56 -8.96
CA ILE A 49 3.46 7.53 -8.06
C ILE A 49 4.15 7.53 -6.69
N ASN A 50 4.41 6.36 -6.11
CA ASN A 50 5.08 6.23 -4.82
C ASN A 50 6.51 6.79 -4.87
N ASN A 51 7.23 6.55 -5.96
CA ASN A 51 8.56 7.12 -6.17
C ASN A 51 8.51 8.65 -6.20
N ARG A 52 7.50 9.26 -6.84
CA ARG A 52 7.30 10.71 -6.82
C ARG A 52 7.06 11.24 -5.41
N VAL A 53 6.20 10.59 -4.63
CA VAL A 53 5.97 10.96 -3.22
C VAL A 53 7.27 10.90 -2.42
N ASN A 54 8.03 9.82 -2.55
CA ASN A 54 9.27 9.59 -1.82
C ASN A 54 10.36 10.62 -2.20
N VAL A 55 10.52 10.91 -3.49
CA VAL A 55 11.50 11.91 -3.96
C VAL A 55 11.12 13.30 -3.46
N ALA A 56 9.84 13.68 -3.58
CA ALA A 56 9.37 14.97 -3.10
C ALA A 56 9.54 15.12 -1.58
N GLU A 57 9.27 14.05 -0.81
CA GLU A 57 9.52 14.03 0.63
C GLU A 57 10.99 14.15 0.98
N GLN A 58 11.89 13.49 0.25
CA GLN A 58 13.33 13.62 0.46
C GLN A 58 13.81 15.04 0.13
N ALA A 59 13.32 15.63 -0.95
CA ALA A 59 13.66 17.00 -1.34
C ALA A 59 13.17 18.03 -0.31
N ALA A 60 12.03 17.81 0.34
CA ALA A 60 11.51 18.70 1.37
C ALA A 60 12.30 18.66 2.70
N LYS A 61 13.27 17.73 2.87
CA LYS A 61 14.06 17.64 4.10
C LYS A 61 15.03 18.81 4.22
N PRO A 62 15.21 19.40 5.42
CA PRO A 62 16.18 20.48 5.64
C PRO A 62 17.61 20.13 5.22
N THR A 63 18.00 18.85 5.32
CA THR A 63 19.34 18.36 4.96
C THR A 63 19.58 18.29 3.45
N ALA A 64 18.55 18.40 2.62
CA ALA A 64 18.66 18.41 1.15
C ALA A 64 19.05 19.80 0.60
N LEU A 65 19.04 20.83 1.44
CA LEU A 65 19.35 22.21 1.06
C LEU A 65 20.87 22.41 1.00
N GLN A 66 21.34 23.03 -0.08
CA GLN A 66 22.76 23.38 -0.22
C GLN A 66 23.16 24.49 0.76
N GLN A 67 24.43 24.52 1.17
CA GLN A 67 24.96 25.62 1.98
C GLN A 67 25.17 26.87 1.10
N GLY A 68 24.90 28.06 1.64
CA GLY A 68 25.13 29.33 0.94
C GLY A 68 23.96 29.83 0.08
N VAL A 69 22.79 29.19 0.14
CA VAL A 69 21.55 29.67 -0.50
C VAL A 69 20.83 30.68 0.38
N THR A 70 20.08 31.60 -0.23
CA THR A 70 19.27 32.57 0.53
C THR A 70 18.03 31.93 1.14
N GLN A 71 17.45 32.56 2.16
CA GLN A 71 16.23 32.08 2.79
C GLN A 71 15.06 32.01 1.80
N GLU A 72 14.97 32.96 0.87
CA GLU A 72 13.93 32.99 -0.17
C GLU A 72 14.06 31.80 -1.12
N GLN A 73 15.27 31.45 -1.55
CA GLN A 73 15.53 30.31 -2.43
C GLN A 73 15.16 28.98 -1.74
N VAL A 74 15.48 28.86 -0.46
CA VAL A 74 15.05 27.72 0.37
C VAL A 74 13.54 27.62 0.41
N GLN A 75 12.85 28.73 0.68
CA GLN A 75 11.39 28.74 0.79
C GLN A 75 10.72 28.33 -0.53
N VAL A 76 11.20 28.85 -1.65
CA VAL A 76 10.69 28.50 -2.99
C VAL A 76 10.87 27.01 -3.27
N PHE A 77 12.06 26.47 -2.99
CA PHE A 77 12.37 25.06 -3.23
C PHE A 77 11.54 24.13 -2.35
N VAL A 78 11.46 24.41 -1.04
CA VAL A 78 10.67 23.60 -0.10
C VAL A 78 9.20 23.64 -0.47
N ASN A 79 8.65 24.81 -0.83
CA ASN A 79 7.26 24.92 -1.28
C ASN A 79 7.01 24.10 -2.55
N ALA A 80 7.93 24.14 -3.53
CA ALA A 80 7.82 23.33 -4.73
C ALA A 80 7.84 21.82 -4.41
N ALA A 81 8.71 21.38 -3.50
CA ALA A 81 8.78 19.99 -3.05
C ALA A 81 7.49 19.55 -2.33
N LEU A 82 6.94 20.40 -1.46
CA LEU A 82 5.68 20.12 -0.75
C LEU A 82 4.49 20.06 -1.72
N ASN A 83 4.42 20.96 -2.70
CA ASN A 83 3.37 20.93 -3.73
C ASN A 83 3.47 19.66 -4.58
N ALA A 84 4.67 19.30 -5.03
CA ALA A 84 4.89 18.06 -5.78
C ALA A 84 4.49 16.81 -4.96
N LYS A 85 4.76 16.81 -3.65
CA LYS A 85 4.32 15.74 -2.75
C LYS A 85 2.79 15.67 -2.69
N ALA A 86 2.12 16.81 -2.51
CA ALA A 86 0.67 16.87 -2.43
C ALA A 86 -0.01 16.39 -3.73
N GLU A 87 0.51 16.80 -4.89
CA GLU A 87 0.06 16.33 -6.20
C GLU A 87 0.22 14.82 -6.35
N ALA A 88 1.38 14.27 -6.00
CA ALA A 88 1.64 12.84 -6.07
C ALA A 88 0.74 12.03 -5.12
N MET A 89 0.48 12.53 -3.90
CA MET A 89 -0.46 11.91 -2.97
C MET A 89 -1.90 11.94 -3.50
N ASN A 90 -2.29 13.01 -4.21
CA ASN A 90 -3.60 13.07 -4.85
C ASN A 90 -3.72 12.03 -5.98
N LEU A 91 -2.69 11.88 -6.81
CA LEU A 91 -2.64 10.82 -7.83
C LEU A 91 -2.72 9.43 -7.20
N GLN A 92 -2.04 9.20 -6.08
CA GLN A 92 -2.12 7.93 -5.34
C GLN A 92 -3.55 7.64 -4.88
N ARG A 93 -4.26 8.66 -4.37
CA ARG A 93 -5.66 8.53 -3.97
C ARG A 93 -6.57 8.22 -5.17
N GLN A 94 -6.37 8.90 -6.30
CA GLN A 94 -7.13 8.65 -7.52
C GLN A 94 -6.93 7.23 -8.03
N TRP A 95 -5.68 6.76 -8.05
CA TRP A 95 -5.33 5.39 -8.41
C TRP A 95 -6.09 4.37 -7.55
N TRP A 96 -6.10 4.54 -6.23
CA TRP A 96 -6.87 3.66 -5.34
C TRP A 96 -8.37 3.70 -5.62
N ASN A 97 -8.94 4.89 -5.87
CA ASN A 97 -10.36 5.01 -6.20
C ASN A 97 -10.72 4.24 -7.48
N GLU A 98 -9.88 4.33 -8.52
CA GLU A 98 -10.06 3.60 -9.78
C GLU A 98 -9.95 2.09 -9.58
N ILE A 99 -8.97 1.65 -8.80
CA ILE A 99 -8.75 0.24 -8.48
C ILE A 99 -9.92 -0.35 -7.68
N PHE A 100 -10.45 0.38 -6.68
CA PHE A 100 -11.67 -0.03 -5.97
C PHE A 100 -12.93 0.00 -6.83
N ALA A 101 -12.97 0.81 -7.88
CA ALA A 101 -14.07 0.79 -8.85
C ALA A 101 -13.96 -0.41 -9.80
N LYS A 102 -12.74 -0.75 -10.22
CA LYS A 102 -12.46 -1.87 -11.13
C LYS A 102 -12.59 -3.24 -10.46
N TYR A 103 -12.20 -3.37 -9.19
CA TYR A 103 -12.29 -4.61 -8.41
C TYR A 103 -13.29 -4.43 -7.25
N PRO A 104 -14.60 -4.45 -7.51
CA PRO A 104 -15.64 -4.14 -6.51
C PRO A 104 -15.72 -5.15 -5.36
N GLN A 105 -15.13 -6.34 -5.52
CA GLN A 105 -15.04 -7.36 -4.48
C GLN A 105 -14.04 -7.00 -3.36
N MET A 106 -13.20 -5.98 -3.54
CA MET A 106 -12.27 -5.55 -2.48
C MET A 106 -13.02 -4.81 -1.35
N PRO A 107 -12.69 -5.10 -0.09
CA PRO A 107 -13.31 -4.43 1.05
C PRO A 107 -12.88 -2.95 1.11
N ARG A 108 -13.85 -2.05 1.26
CA ARG A 108 -13.62 -0.59 1.32
C ARG A 108 -13.47 -0.06 2.75
N ASP A 109 -13.87 -0.87 3.71
CA ASP A 109 -13.82 -0.61 5.16
C ASP A 109 -12.50 -1.08 5.81
N LYS A 110 -11.61 -1.71 5.03
CA LYS A 110 -10.34 -2.24 5.49
C LYS A 110 -9.16 -1.61 4.75
N ASN A 111 -7.99 -1.63 5.39
CA ASN A 111 -6.75 -1.29 4.73
C ASN A 111 -6.37 -2.41 3.74
N VAL A 112 -6.46 -2.10 2.44
CA VAL A 112 -6.02 -2.97 1.35
C VAL A 112 -4.59 -2.64 0.97
N PHE A 113 -3.78 -3.68 0.77
CA PHE A 113 -2.40 -3.61 0.35
C PHE A 113 -2.26 -4.30 -1.01
N VAL A 114 -1.28 -3.90 -1.80
CA VAL A 114 -0.90 -4.61 -3.03
C VAL A 114 0.57 -4.98 -2.95
N ASP A 115 0.89 -6.21 -3.35
CA ASP A 115 2.28 -6.65 -3.50
C ASP A 115 2.81 -6.22 -4.87
N PHE A 116 3.95 -5.53 -4.88
CA PHE A 116 4.52 -4.97 -6.10
C PHE A 116 5.18 -6.03 -6.99
N GLU A 117 5.59 -7.17 -6.42
CA GLU A 117 6.20 -8.27 -7.16
C GLU A 117 5.13 -9.20 -7.74
N THR A 118 4.15 -9.61 -6.94
CA THR A 118 3.15 -10.61 -7.36
C THR A 118 1.86 -10.02 -7.92
N CYS A 119 1.64 -8.72 -7.72
CA CYS A 119 0.42 -7.97 -8.02
C CYS A 119 -0.82 -8.41 -7.22
N ASP A 120 -0.66 -9.20 -6.16
CA ASP A 120 -1.77 -9.66 -5.33
C ASP A 120 -2.24 -8.58 -4.36
N PHE A 121 -3.56 -8.53 -4.14
CA PHE A 121 -4.15 -7.70 -3.10
C PHE A 121 -4.34 -8.46 -1.79
N TYR A 122 -4.12 -7.75 -0.68
CA TYR A 122 -4.20 -8.29 0.66
C TYR A 122 -4.95 -7.35 1.60
N VAL A 123 -5.50 -7.88 2.68
CA VAL A 123 -5.98 -7.09 3.82
C VAL A 123 -5.22 -7.45 5.08
N GLN A 124 -5.03 -6.48 5.96
CA GLN A 124 -4.52 -6.76 7.30
C GLN A 124 -5.58 -7.54 8.10
N ILE A 125 -5.15 -8.61 8.77
CA ILE A 125 -5.98 -9.37 9.70
C ILE A 125 -6.04 -8.58 11.02
N GLU A 126 -7.22 -8.08 11.36
CA GLU A 126 -7.51 -7.57 12.71
C GLU A 126 -7.78 -8.78 13.62
N ARG A 127 -7.08 -8.85 14.76
CA ARG A 127 -7.29 -9.86 15.80
C ARG A 127 -7.80 -9.19 17.06
#